data_AF-M7WJJ7-F1
#
_entry.id   AF-M7WJJ7-F1
#
_cell.length_a   1.000
_cell.length_b   1.000
_cell.length_c   1.000
_cell.angle_alpha   90.00
_cell.angle_beta   90.00
_cell.angle_gamma   90.00
#
_symmetry.space_group_name_H-M   'P 1'
#
loop_
_entity.id
_entity.type
_entity.pdbx_description
1 polymer ?
#
loop_
_entity_poly.entity_id
_entity_poly.type
_entity_poly.pdbx_seq_one_letter_code
_entity_poly.pdbx_strand_id
1 'polypeptide(L)'
;MNKCVCSTLTICTRSTLLKQKFFASIVDEAAQSLEPETLAGIINVRKTVLIGDIQQLQPTCLSTEAREAGFQKSMFERFMANTQIKRTMLKTQYRMHPAISEFSNKMFYSSKLENGYVSTKIKVANIDGFQGNEKEYIIFLVLGQTKLLVLDL
;
A
#
# COMPACT_ATOMS: atom_id res chain seq x y z
N MET A 1 -19.73 1.70 -17.53
CA MET A 1 -18.72 2.79 -17.42
C MET A 1 -18.05 2.62 -16.06
N ASN A 2 -16.80 2.15 -16.02
CA ASN A 2 -16.09 1.90 -14.77
C ASN A 2 -15.60 3.25 -14.23
N LYS A 3 -16.18 3.71 -13.13
CA LYS A 3 -15.86 5.01 -12.53
C LYS A 3 -14.73 4.82 -11.51
N CYS A 4 -13.64 5.55 -11.68
CA CYS A 4 -12.60 5.73 -10.66
C CYS A 4 -12.84 7.05 -9.93
N VAL A 5 -12.64 7.07 -8.62
CA VAL A 5 -12.69 8.28 -7.79
C VAL A 5 -11.39 8.36 -7.01
N CYS A 6 -10.67 9.47 -7.16
CA CYS A 6 -9.43 9.74 -6.45
C CYS A 6 -9.68 10.83 -5.39
N SER A 7 -9.23 10.61 -4.16
CA SER A 7 -9.29 11.60 -3.08
C SER A 7 -8.20 11.32 -2.04
N THR A 8 -7.94 12.31 -1.19
CA THR A 8 -7.19 12.05 0.06
C THR A 8 -8.06 11.28 1.04
N LEU A 9 -7.42 10.60 2.00
CA LEU A 9 -8.10 9.78 3.02
C LEU A 9 -9.10 10.58 3.87
N THR A 10 -8.74 11.82 4.23
CA THR A 10 -9.60 12.69 5.03
C THR A 10 -10.91 13.06 4.31
N ILE A 11 -10.88 13.19 2.99
CA ILE A 11 -12.05 13.51 2.16
C ILE A 11 -13.03 12.34 2.08
N CYS A 12 -12.58 11.10 2.27
CA CYS A 12 -13.43 9.90 2.21
C CYS A 12 -14.56 9.90 3.25
N THR A 13 -14.41 10.70 4.33
CA THR A 13 -15.46 10.90 5.35
C THR A 13 -16.58 11.85 4.93
N ARG A 14 -16.48 12.51 3.77
CA ARG A 14 -17.56 13.37 3.27
C ARG A 14 -18.81 12.55 2.98
N SER A 15 -19.97 13.08 3.36
CA SER A 15 -21.28 12.42 3.20
C SER A 15 -21.55 11.95 1.77
N THR A 16 -21.03 12.66 0.76
CA THR A 16 -21.14 12.27 -0.65
C THR A 16 -20.43 10.95 -0.95
N LEU A 17 -19.23 10.73 -0.39
CA LEU A 17 -18.45 9.50 -0.59
C LEU A 17 -18.93 8.38 0.34
N LEU A 18 -19.33 8.71 1.57
CA LEU A 18 -19.87 7.72 2.50
C LEU A 18 -21.17 7.06 2.03
N LYS A 19 -21.95 7.75 1.20
CA LYS A 19 -23.18 7.19 0.59
C LYS A 19 -22.89 6.30 -0.62
N GLN A 20 -21.66 6.30 -1.14
CA GLN A 20 -21.25 5.45 -2.25
C GLN A 20 -20.66 4.15 -1.71
N LYS A 21 -20.89 3.06 -2.44
CA LYS A 21 -20.23 1.78 -2.18
C LYS A 21 -19.21 1.52 -3.27
N PHE A 22 -17.98 1.23 -2.88
CA PHE A 22 -16.93 0.86 -3.81
C PHE A 22 -16.63 -0.63 -3.69
N PHE A 23 -16.47 -1.29 -4.84
CA PHE A 23 -16.04 -2.68 -4.87
C PHE A 23 -14.61 -2.81 -4.32
N ALA A 24 -13.71 -1.93 -4.75
CA ALA A 24 -12.32 -1.94 -4.34
C ALA A 24 -11.79 -0.53 -4.06
N SER A 25 -10.77 -0.44 -3.21
CA SER A 25 -9.96 0.76 -2.99
C SER A 25 -8.48 0.42 -3.07
N ILE A 26 -7.70 1.41 -3.46
CA ILE A 26 -6.23 1.37 -3.44
C ILE A 26 -5.81 2.57 -2.60
N VAL A 27 -5.10 2.32 -1.51
CA VAL A 27 -4.54 3.36 -0.63
C VAL A 27 -3.04 3.40 -0.89
N ASP A 28 -2.60 4.44 -1.58
CA ASP A 28 -1.18 4.72 -1.79
C ASP A 28 -0.57 5.43 -0.57
N GLU A 29 0.74 5.27 -0.36
CA GLU A 29 1.47 5.79 0.79
C GLU A 29 0.85 5.43 2.16
N ALA A 30 0.22 4.25 2.25
CA ALA A 30 -0.50 3.78 3.44
C ALA A 30 0.38 3.65 4.69
N ALA A 31 1.70 3.49 4.51
CA ALA A 31 2.66 3.48 5.61
C ALA A 31 2.83 4.85 6.27
N GLN A 32 2.56 5.94 5.54
CA GLN A 32 2.69 7.33 6.01
C GLN A 32 1.40 7.89 6.63
N SER A 33 0.31 7.11 6.65
CA SER A 33 -1.00 7.56 7.17
C SER A 33 -1.27 6.99 8.55
N LEU A 34 -1.89 7.80 9.42
CA LEU A 34 -2.38 7.30 10.71
C LEU A 34 -3.49 6.26 10.46
N GLU A 35 -3.62 5.30 11.37
CA GLU A 35 -4.61 4.23 11.22
C GLU A 35 -6.06 4.75 11.05
N PRO A 36 -6.53 5.78 11.79
CA PRO A 36 -7.87 6.35 11.59
C PRO A 36 -8.06 6.99 10.20
N GLU A 37 -7.00 7.58 9.63
CA GLU A 37 -7.06 8.15 8.28
C GLU A 37 -7.24 7.05 7.25
N THR A 38 -6.45 5.98 7.36
CA THR A 38 -6.58 4.82 6.47
C THR A 38 -7.97 4.20 6.60
N LEU A 39 -8.49 4.08 7.83
CA LEU A 39 -9.84 3.58 8.09
C LEU A 39 -10.92 4.38 7.36
N ALA A 40 -10.81 5.72 7.33
CA ALA A 40 -11.74 6.58 6.61
C ALA A 40 -11.81 6.25 5.11
N GLY A 41 -10.69 5.86 4.49
CA GLY A 41 -10.62 5.49 3.08
C GLY A 41 -11.22 4.13 2.73
N ILE A 42 -11.39 3.24 3.71
CA ILE A 42 -11.72 1.82 3.47
C ILE A 42 -13.05 1.38 4.10
N ILE A 43 -13.71 2.27 4.86
CA ILE A 43 -14.91 1.93 5.64
C ILE A 43 -16.06 1.38 4.77
N ASN A 44 -16.30 2.00 3.60
CA ASN A 44 -17.38 1.64 2.65
C ASN A 44 -16.91 0.88 1.41
N VAL A 45 -15.82 0.13 1.58
CA VAL A 45 -15.20 -0.64 0.50
C VAL A 45 -15.27 -2.13 0.83
N ARG A 46 -15.55 -2.97 -0.19
CA ARG A 46 -15.54 -4.42 -0.03
C ARG A 46 -14.11 -4.96 0.02
N LYS A 47 -13.22 -4.49 -0.85
CA LYS A 47 -11.86 -5.01 -0.97
C LYS A 47 -10.82 -3.90 -0.97
N THR A 48 -9.73 -4.05 -0.24
CA THR A 48 -8.73 -2.98 -0.08
C THR A 48 -7.35 -3.46 -0.47
N VAL A 49 -6.64 -2.62 -1.22
CA VAL A 49 -5.22 -2.75 -1.48
C VAL A 49 -4.50 -1.62 -0.74
N LEU A 50 -3.61 -1.97 0.20
CA LEU A 50 -2.74 -1.00 0.85
C LEU A 50 -1.36 -1.04 0.20
N ILE A 51 -0.86 0.12 -0.18
CA ILE A 51 0.39 0.30 -0.89
C ILE A 51 1.25 1.24 -0.04
N GLY A 52 2.46 0.85 0.34
CA GLY A 52 3.31 1.69 1.18
C GLY A 52 4.69 1.09 1.44
N ASP A 53 5.48 1.77 2.26
CA ASP A 53 6.82 1.33 2.63
C ASP A 53 7.16 1.71 4.06
N ILE A 54 7.37 0.71 4.93
CA ILE A 54 7.72 0.93 6.35
C ILE A 54 9.15 1.43 6.54
N GLN A 55 10.00 1.33 5.51
CA GLN A 55 11.38 1.83 5.56
C GLN A 55 11.47 3.32 5.20
N GLN A 56 10.34 3.93 4.78
CA GLN A 56 10.25 5.36 4.47
C GLN A 56 9.67 6.14 5.66
N LEU A 57 9.07 7.30 5.40
CA LEU A 57 8.51 8.14 6.44
C LEU A 57 7.36 7.44 7.18
N GLN A 58 7.32 7.61 8.49
CA GLN A 58 6.20 7.20 9.32
C GLN A 58 5.13 8.30 9.38
N PRO A 59 3.90 7.99 9.82
CA PRO A 59 2.88 9.00 10.05
C PRO A 59 3.37 10.09 11.01
N THR A 60 2.90 11.32 10.81
CA THR A 60 3.25 12.42 11.71
C THR A 60 2.33 12.40 12.92
N CYS A 61 2.90 12.22 14.12
CA CYS A 61 2.21 12.36 15.40
C CYS A 61 2.92 13.41 16.26
N LEU A 62 2.26 14.54 16.52
CA LEU A 62 2.85 15.66 17.26
C LEU A 62 2.85 15.45 18.79
N SER A 63 1.87 14.72 19.31
CA SER A 63 1.83 14.39 20.74
C SER A 63 2.79 13.23 21.04
N THR A 64 3.69 13.47 21.99
CA THR A 64 4.62 12.47 22.49
C THR A 64 3.86 11.36 23.19
N GLU A 65 2.88 11.70 24.02
CA GLU A 65 2.05 10.75 24.77
C GLU A 65 1.28 9.82 23.82
N ALA A 66 0.69 10.37 22.76
CA ALA A 66 0.00 9.57 21.75
C ALA A 66 0.96 8.65 20.99
N ARG A 67 2.16 9.13 20.65
CA ARG A 67 3.19 8.31 20.00
C ARG A 67 3.65 7.16 20.91
N GLU A 68 3.88 7.43 22.18
CA GLU A 68 4.25 6.41 23.19
C GLU A 68 3.14 5.40 23.40
N ALA A 69 1.87 5.82 23.29
CA ALA A 69 0.71 4.93 23.28
C ALA A 69 0.54 4.16 21.95
N GLY A 70 1.45 4.32 20.99
CA GLY A 70 1.47 3.58 19.72
C GLY A 70 0.65 4.23 18.59
N PHE A 71 0.14 5.44 18.76
CA PHE A 71 -0.72 6.11 17.76
C PHE A 71 -0.02 6.39 16.42
N GLN A 72 1.31 6.53 16.43
CA GLN A 72 2.08 6.74 15.21
C GLN A 72 2.13 5.50 14.30
N LYS A 73 1.77 4.32 14.81
CA LYS A 73 1.79 3.10 14.02
C LYS A 73 0.69 3.11 12.96
N SER A 74 1.07 3.01 11.69
CA SER A 74 0.11 2.96 10.59
C SER A 74 -0.65 1.63 10.54
N MET A 75 -1.83 1.64 9.90
CA MET A 75 -2.57 0.40 9.63
C MET A 75 -1.73 -0.56 8.77
N PHE A 76 -0.94 -0.02 7.83
CA PHE A 76 -0.03 -0.79 6.99
C PHE A 76 1.02 -1.52 7.83
N GLU A 77 1.69 -0.82 8.75
CA GLU A 77 2.69 -1.43 9.64
C GLU A 77 2.06 -2.49 10.56
N ARG A 78 0.87 -2.22 11.11
CA ARG A 78 0.14 -3.17 11.94
C ARG A 78 -0.21 -4.44 11.17
N PHE A 79 -0.70 -4.33 9.94
CA PHE A 79 -1.01 -5.49 9.12
C PHE A 79 0.24 -6.21 8.59
N MET A 80 1.33 -5.49 8.32
CA MET A 80 2.61 -6.09 7.98
C MET A 80 3.15 -7.02 9.07
N ALA A 81 2.84 -6.73 10.34
CA ALA A 81 3.17 -7.59 11.47
C ALA A 81 2.26 -8.84 11.60
N ASN A 82 1.11 -8.87 10.91
CA ASN A 82 0.20 -10.01 10.92
C ASN A 82 0.55 -11.01 9.79
N THR A 83 0.98 -12.21 10.18
CA THR A 83 1.39 -13.27 9.24
C THR A 83 0.26 -13.86 8.41
N GLN A 84 -1.00 -13.64 8.80
CA GLN A 84 -2.18 -14.14 8.08
C GLN A 84 -2.57 -13.24 6.90
N ILE A 85 -2.06 -12.01 6.84
CA ILE A 85 -2.38 -11.06 5.78
C ILE A 85 -1.41 -11.24 4.62
N LYS A 86 -1.95 -11.42 3.40
CA LYS A 86 -1.16 -11.55 2.18
C LYS A 86 -0.39 -10.25 1.91
N ARG A 87 0.92 -10.38 1.74
CA ARG A 87 1.83 -9.26 1.46
C ARG A 87 2.80 -9.59 0.33
N THR A 88 3.06 -8.61 -0.52
CA THR A 88 4.00 -8.76 -1.64
C THR A 88 4.97 -7.58 -1.68
N MET A 89 6.27 -7.88 -1.75
CA MET A 89 7.31 -6.88 -2.01
C MET A 89 7.51 -6.67 -3.51
N LEU A 90 7.40 -5.42 -3.96
CA LEU A 90 7.86 -5.02 -5.28
C LEU A 90 9.39 -4.88 -5.23
N LYS A 91 10.09 -5.65 -6.06
CA LYS A 91 11.56 -5.81 -5.99
C LYS A 91 12.32 -4.99 -7.02
N THR A 92 11.74 -4.67 -8.16
CA THR A 92 12.46 -4.09 -9.30
C THR A 92 12.35 -2.56 -9.32
N GLN A 93 13.40 -1.84 -8.92
CA GLN A 93 13.41 -0.38 -8.95
C GLN A 93 13.77 0.15 -10.35
N TYR A 94 13.12 1.22 -10.81
CA TYR A 94 13.34 1.83 -12.13
C TYR A 94 13.79 3.30 -12.07
N ARG A 95 14.00 3.86 -10.87
CA ARG A 95 14.24 5.30 -10.68
C ARG A 95 15.72 5.63 -10.59
N MET A 96 16.48 4.88 -9.79
CA MET A 96 17.87 5.20 -9.45
C MET A 96 18.85 4.42 -10.34
N HIS A 97 19.98 5.03 -10.66
CA HIS A 97 21.11 4.30 -11.23
C HIS A 97 21.58 3.21 -10.22
N PRO A 98 22.00 2.01 -10.66
CA PRO A 98 22.40 0.92 -9.77
C PRO A 98 23.35 1.35 -8.64
N ALA A 99 24.39 2.12 -8.97
CA ALA A 99 25.37 2.63 -8.02
C ALA A 99 24.77 3.55 -6.93
N ILE A 100 23.71 4.31 -7.23
CA ILE A 100 23.02 5.16 -6.25
C ILE A 100 22.12 4.30 -5.35
N SER A 101 21.39 3.35 -5.95
CA SER A 101 20.43 2.50 -5.23
C SER A 101 21.08 1.50 -4.28
N GLU A 102 22.34 1.14 -4.52
CA GLU A 102 23.03 0.06 -3.82
C GLU A 102 23.08 0.27 -2.31
N PHE A 103 23.39 1.49 -1.88
CA PHE A 103 23.44 1.83 -0.46
C PHE A 103 22.09 1.60 0.24
N SER A 104 21.02 2.23 -0.26
CA SER A 104 19.68 2.08 0.31
C SER A 104 19.18 0.64 0.27
N ASN A 105 19.47 -0.08 -0.81
CA ASN A 105 19.10 -1.50 -0.95
C ASN A 105 19.74 -2.37 0.14
N LYS A 106 21.05 -2.18 0.39
CA LYS A 106 21.76 -2.92 1.45
C LYS A 106 21.24 -2.54 2.84
N MET A 107 21.07 -1.25 3.11
CA MET A 107 20.72 -0.74 4.44
C MET A 107 19.29 -1.06 4.86
N PHE A 108 18.31 -0.91 3.95
CA PHE A 108 16.89 -0.93 4.32
C PHE A 108 16.14 -2.14 3.75
N TYR A 109 16.64 -2.74 2.67
CA TYR A 109 15.90 -3.76 1.91
C TYR A 109 16.62 -5.11 1.83
N SER A 110 17.67 -5.32 2.63
CA SER A 110 18.45 -6.57 2.68
C SER A 110 18.93 -7.03 1.30
N SER A 111 19.29 -6.10 0.43
CA SER A 111 19.70 -6.36 -0.96
C SER A 111 18.64 -7.07 -1.83
N LYS A 112 17.35 -6.95 -1.47
CA LYS A 112 16.24 -7.59 -2.21
C LYS A 112 15.75 -6.76 -3.40
N LEU A 113 16.20 -5.51 -3.55
CA LEU A 113 15.87 -4.71 -4.73
C LEU A 113 16.76 -5.08 -5.91
N GLU A 114 16.15 -5.13 -7.09
CA GLU A 114 16.76 -5.41 -8.38
C GLU A 114 16.67 -4.16 -9.26
N ASN A 115 17.66 -3.93 -10.12
CA ASN A 115 17.63 -2.80 -11.04
C ASN A 115 16.86 -3.17 -12.29
N GLY A 116 15.76 -2.47 -12.54
CA GLY A 116 14.98 -2.58 -13.76
C GLY A 116 15.62 -1.79 -14.89
N TYR A 117 15.56 -2.35 -16.09
CA TYR A 117 15.90 -1.64 -17.32
C TYR A 117 14.60 -1.30 -18.04
N VAL A 118 14.45 -0.04 -18.45
CA VAL A 118 13.25 0.40 -19.16
C VAL A 118 13.23 -0.25 -20.55
N SER A 119 12.46 -1.32 -20.69
CA SER A 119 12.02 -1.85 -21.99
C SER A 119 10.92 -0.94 -22.53
N THR A 120 10.93 -0.63 -23.83
CA THR A 120 9.90 0.17 -24.52
C THR A 120 8.50 -0.45 -24.49
N LYS A 121 8.33 -1.66 -23.94
CA LYS A 121 7.05 -2.32 -23.71
C LYS A 121 6.84 -2.58 -22.22
N ILE A 122 5.90 -1.86 -21.62
CA ILE A 122 5.36 -2.16 -20.28
C ILE A 122 4.19 -3.12 -20.47
N LYS A 123 4.29 -4.35 -19.96
CA LYS A 123 3.13 -5.25 -19.88
C LYS A 123 2.29 -4.83 -18.67
N VAL A 124 1.04 -4.45 -18.91
CA VAL A 124 0.05 -4.28 -17.84
C VAL A 124 -0.31 -5.68 -17.34
N ALA A 125 -0.06 -5.97 -16.07
CA ALA A 125 -0.52 -7.21 -15.46
C ALA A 125 -2.04 -7.14 -15.23
N ASN A 126 -2.75 -8.23 -15.57
CA ASN A 126 -4.14 -8.40 -15.16
C ASN A 126 -4.20 -8.72 -13.67
N ILE A 127 -5.22 -8.18 -13.00
CA ILE A 127 -5.58 -8.55 -11.64
C ILE A 127 -6.70 -9.59 -11.71
N ASP A 128 -6.32 -10.84 -11.92
CA ASP A 128 -7.21 -11.98 -11.71
C ASP A 128 -7.17 -12.37 -10.22
N GLY A 129 -8.31 -12.77 -9.65
CA GLY A 129 -8.36 -13.34 -8.28
C GLY A 129 -9.03 -12.48 -7.19
N PHE A 130 -9.63 -11.32 -7.51
CA PHE A 130 -10.41 -10.58 -6.51
C PHE A 130 -11.87 -11.09 -6.39
N GLN A 131 -12.09 -12.40 -6.28
CA GLN A 131 -13.43 -13.01 -6.19
C GLN A 131 -13.72 -13.47 -4.75
N GLY A 132 -14.71 -12.87 -4.07
CA GLY A 132 -15.06 -13.24 -2.68
C GLY A 132 -16.05 -12.29 -2.02
N ASN A 133 -16.98 -12.79 -1.21
CA ASN A 133 -18.08 -12.05 -0.55
C ASN A 133 -17.70 -11.34 0.75
N GLU A 134 -16.47 -11.56 1.23
CA GLU A 134 -15.96 -11.00 2.49
C GLU A 134 -15.02 -9.81 2.27
N LYS A 135 -14.71 -9.07 3.35
CA LYS A 135 -13.72 -8.00 3.31
C LYS A 135 -12.31 -8.58 3.23
N GLU A 136 -11.61 -8.29 2.15
CA GLU A 136 -10.24 -8.75 1.90
C GLU A 136 -9.25 -7.58 1.84
N TYR A 137 -8.04 -7.82 2.36
CA TYR A 137 -6.94 -6.85 2.37
C TYR A 137 -5.72 -7.46 1.67
N ILE A 138 -5.18 -6.75 0.70
CA ILE A 138 -3.92 -7.09 0.02
C ILE A 138 -2.93 -5.96 0.27
N ILE A 139 -1.70 -6.32 0.65
CA ILE A 139 -0.66 -5.34 0.94
C ILE A 139 0.45 -5.43 -0.10
N PHE A 140 0.74 -4.32 -0.76
CA PHE A 140 1.92 -4.16 -1.60
C PHE A 140 2.92 -3.24 -0.93
N LEU A 141 4.18 -3.67 -0.90
CA LEU A 141 5.31 -2.84 -0.50
C LEU A 141 5.95 -2.23 -1.75
N VAL A 142 6.01 -0.90 -1.87
CA VAL A 142 6.47 -0.23 -3.10
C VAL A 142 7.94 0.09 -3.09
N LEU A 143 8.70 -0.65 -3.91
CA LEU A 143 9.82 -0.12 -4.71
C LEU A 143 9.89 -0.85 -6.08
N GLY A 144 8.88 -0.63 -6.96
CA GLY A 144 8.78 -0.98 -8.40
C GLY A 144 8.91 -2.49 -8.79
N GLN A 145 8.53 -3.02 -9.96
CA GLN A 145 7.24 -3.02 -10.64
C GLN A 145 6.86 -4.49 -10.99
N THR A 146 5.55 -4.78 -11.03
CA THR A 146 4.78 -5.69 -11.92
C THR A 146 5.13 -7.20 -12.03
N LYS A 147 4.68 -7.99 -11.05
CA LYS A 147 4.01 -9.28 -11.30
C LYS A 147 3.00 -9.52 -10.18
N LEU A 148 1.73 -9.59 -10.55
CA LEU A 148 0.65 -9.82 -9.61
C LEU A 148 0.45 -11.33 -9.48
N LEU A 149 0.82 -11.88 -8.33
CA LEU A 149 0.45 -13.23 -7.92
C LEU A 149 -0.52 -13.06 -6.75
N VAL A 150 -1.81 -13.03 -7.07
CA VAL A 150 -2.84 -13.36 -6.09
C VAL A 150 -2.76 -14.87 -5.95
N LEU A 151 -2.11 -15.34 -4.89
CA LEU A 151 -2.27 -16.74 -4.49
C LEU A 151 -3.68 -16.86 -3.95
N ASP A 152 -4.57 -17.56 -4.65
CA ASP A 152 -5.79 -18.10 -4.06
C ASP A 152 -5.39 -19.11 -2.97
N LEU A 153 -6.22 -19.23 -1.93
CA LEU A 153 -6.03 -20.24 -0.87
C LEU A 153 -5.97 -21.66 -1.46
#